data_AF-A0A2T6DVZ3-F1
#
_entry.id   AF-A0A2T6DVZ3-F1
#
_cell.length_a   1.000
_cell.length_b   1.000
_cell.length_c   1.000
_cell.angle_alpha   90.00
_cell.angle_beta   90.00
_cell.angle_gamma   90.00
#
_symmetry.space_group_name_H-M   'P 1'
#
loop_
_entity.id
_entity.type
_entity.pdbx_description
1 polymer ?
#
loop_
_entity_poly.entity_id
_entity_poly.type
_entity_poly.pdbx_seq_one_letter_code
_entity_poly.pdbx_strand_id
1 'polypeptide(L)' 'MEWFFYAFAFVFALLVTASAVYGLYWSSKHGQLRDFEKGAASIFDETEPVGVPTDFFPKKAKKKKDARKLG' A
#
# COMPACT_ATOMS: atom_id res chain seq x y z
N MET A 1 -20.39 10.23 36.31
CA MET A 1 -21.16 9.87 35.10
C MET A 1 -20.24 9.55 33.91
N GLU A 2 -19.10 10.25 33.74
CA GLU A 2 -18.11 10.01 32.66
C GLU A 2 -17.57 8.57 32.52
N TRP A 3 -17.35 7.86 33.64
CA TRP A 3 -16.82 6.49 33.60
C TRP A 3 -17.71 5.49 32.84
N PHE A 4 -19.04 5.69 32.85
CA PHE A 4 -19.97 4.86 32.07
C PHE A 4 -19.77 5.06 30.56
N PHE A 5 -19.49 6.30 30.14
CA PHE A 5 -19.20 6.59 28.74
C PHE A 5 -17.91 5.88 28.29
N TYR A 6 -16.85 5.91 29.11
CA TYR A 6 -15.61 5.20 28.79
C TYR A 6 -15.79 3.68 28.79
N ALA A 7 -16.54 3.12 29.73
CA ALA A 7 -16.84 1.69 29.75
C ALA A 7 -17.63 1.26 28.50
N PHE A 8 -18.64 2.04 28.11
CA PHE A 8 -19.41 1.79 26.88
C PHE A 8 -18.51 1.90 25.64
N ALA A 9 -17.73 2.97 25.52
CA ALA A 9 -16.82 3.18 24.40
C ALA A 9 -15.78 2.06 24.29
N PHE A 10 -15.28 1.57 25.42
CA PHE A 10 -14.33 0.45 25.47
C PHE A 10 -14.97 -0.85 24.99
N VAL A 11 -16.17 -1.20 25.47
CA VAL A 11 -16.90 -2.38 25.00
C VAL A 11 -17.21 -2.27 23.51
N PHE A 12 -17.63 -1.10 23.04
CA PHE A 12 -17.89 -0.87 21.62
C PHE A 12 -16.61 -1.04 20.78
N ALA A 13 -15.48 -0.49 21.24
CA ALA A 13 -14.19 -0.66 20.57
C ALA A 13 -13.77 -2.15 20.52
N LEU A 14 -14.00 -2.91 21.59
CA LEU A 14 -13.74 -4.35 21.61
C LEU A 14 -14.63 -5.10 20.61
N LEU A 15 -15.92 -4.77 20.52
CA LEU A 15 -16.84 -5.39 19.57
C LEU A 15 -16.43 -5.10 18.11
N VAL A 16 -16.10 -3.86 17.79
CA VAL A 16 -15.61 -3.47 16.47
C VAL A 16 -14.33 -4.23 16.14
N THR A 17 -13.37 -4.26 17.06
CA THR A 17 -12.09 -4.97 16.87
C THR A 17 -12.30 -6.47 16.67
N ALA A 18 -13.12 -7.10 17.51
CA ALA A 18 -13.45 -8.52 17.39
C ALA A 18 -14.13 -8.83 16.05
N SER A 19 -15.05 -7.97 15.60
CA SER A 19 -15.73 -8.14 14.31
C SER A 19 -14.77 -8.02 13.14
N ALA A 20 -13.81 -7.09 13.18
CA ALA A 20 -12.79 -6.93 12.15
C ALA A 20 -11.86 -8.14 12.07
N VAL A 21 -11.38 -8.61 13.23
CA VAL A 21 -10.53 -9.82 13.29
C VAL A 21 -11.29 -11.05 12.80
N TYR A 22 -12.55 -11.22 13.20
CA TYR A 22 -13.39 -12.31 12.73
C TYR A 22 -13.62 -12.24 11.22
N GLY A 23 -13.95 -11.05 10.69
CA GLY A 23 -14.14 -10.82 9.27
C GLY A 23 -12.87 -11.11 8.46
N LEU A 24 -11.71 -10.72 8.96
CA LEU A 24 -10.42 -11.04 8.35
C LEU A 24 -10.14 -12.54 8.35
N TYR A 25 -10.35 -13.21 9.49
CA TYR A 25 -10.20 -14.66 9.62
C TYR A 25 -11.14 -15.41 8.65
N TRP A 26 -12.41 -15.01 8.61
CA TRP A 26 -13.40 -15.59 7.71
C TRP A 26 -12.98 -15.39 6.25
N SER A 27 -12.57 -14.19 5.87
CA SER A 27 -12.15 -13.86 4.50
C SER A 27 -10.93 -14.67 4.07
N SER A 28 -9.96 -14.84 4.98
CA SER A 28 -8.79 -15.69 4.76
C SER A 28 -9.20 -17.16 4.56
N LYS A 29 -10.06 -17.69 5.44
CA LYS A 29 -10.52 -19.09 5.38
C LYS A 29 -11.36 -19.41 4.14
N HIS A 30 -12.16 -18.46 3.66
CA HIS A 30 -13.04 -18.64 2.51
C HIS A 30 -12.36 -18.25 1.18
N GLY A 31 -11.06 -17.95 1.20
CA GLY A 31 -10.28 -17.67 0.00
C GLY A 31 -10.57 -16.32 -0.65
N GLN A 32 -11.26 -15.40 0.03
CA GLN A 32 -11.48 -14.03 -0.47
C GLN A 32 -10.15 -13.29 -0.67
N LEU A 33 -9.13 -13.66 0.12
CA LEU A 33 -7.78 -13.09 0.02
C LEU A 33 -6.85 -13.91 -0.90
N ARG A 34 -7.35 -14.97 -1.56
CA ARG A 34 -6.49 -15.93 -2.30
C ARG A 34 -5.86 -15.33 -3.56
N ASP A 35 -6.61 -14.53 -4.30
CA ASP A 35 -6.21 -13.98 -5.60
C ASP A 35 -5.88 -12.48 -5.51
N PHE A 36 -5.33 -12.03 -4.36
CA PHE A 36 -4.98 -10.63 -4.12
C PHE A 36 -4.06 -10.05 -5.19
N GLU A 37 -3.08 -10.84 -5.65
CA GLU A 37 -2.12 -10.44 -6.68
C GLU A 37 -2.82 -10.22 -8.03
N LYS A 38 -3.79 -11.04 -8.40
CA LYS A 38 -4.58 -10.82 -9.62
C LYS A 38 -5.43 -9.55 -9.53
N GLY A 39 -6.01 -9.29 -8.36
CA GLY A 39 -6.73 -8.03 -8.11
C GLY A 39 -5.79 -6.82 -8.25
N ALA A 40 -4.60 -6.88 -7.66
CA ALA A 40 -3.60 -5.82 -7.80
C ALA A 40 -3.12 -5.65 -9.24
N ALA A 41 -2.98 -6.74 -10.01
CA ALA A 41 -2.59 -6.68 -11.41
C ALA A 41 -3.69 -6.15 -12.34
N SER A 42 -4.96 -6.12 -11.91
CA SER A 42 -6.10 -5.72 -12.76
C SER A 42 -6.12 -4.24 -13.16
N ILE A 43 -5.32 -3.40 -12.50
CA ILE A 43 -5.19 -1.98 -12.85
C ILE A 43 -4.31 -1.76 -14.08
N PHE A 44 -3.44 -2.73 -14.39
CA PHE A 44 -2.52 -2.65 -15.51
C PHE A 44 -3.19 -3.19 -16.77
N ASP A 45 -2.99 -2.51 -17.89
CA ASP A 45 -3.41 -3.03 -19.19
C ASP A 45 -2.38 -4.04 -19.76
N GLU A 46 -2.66 -4.60 -20.93
CA GLU A 46 -1.79 -5.61 -21.57
C GLU A 46 -0.39 -5.09 -21.95
N THR A 47 -0.20 -3.77 -21.97
CA THR A 47 1.03 -3.11 -22.42
C THR A 47 1.84 -2.52 -21.27
N GLU A 48 1.24 -2.34 -20.10
CA GLU A 48 1.88 -1.73 -18.93
C GLU A 48 2.74 -2.71 -18.12
N PRO A 49 3.97 -2.32 -17.73
CA PRO A 49 4.87 -3.21 -17.00
C PRO A 49 4.54 -3.25 -15.50
N VAL A 50 4.08 -4.41 -15.01
CA VAL A 50 3.84 -4.64 -13.58
C VAL A 50 5.17 -4.65 -12.80
N GLY A 51 5.24 -3.87 -11.73
CA GLY A 51 6.40 -3.85 -10.82
C GLY A 51 7.61 -3.06 -11.31
N VAL A 52 7.51 -2.36 -12.45
CA VAL A 52 8.58 -1.48 -12.97
C VAL A 52 8.18 -0.02 -12.76
N PRO A 53 8.97 0.78 -12.02
CA PRO A 53 8.76 2.22 -11.95
C PRO A 53 8.86 2.86 -13.34
N THR A 54 7.78 3.47 -13.80
CA THR A 54 7.74 4.17 -15.10
C THR A 54 8.04 5.67 -14.98
N ASP A 55 7.89 6.24 -13.79
CA ASP A 55 8.24 7.64 -13.52
C ASP A 55 9.73 7.80 -13.19
N PHE A 56 10.39 8.74 -13.85
CA PHE A 56 11.79 9.07 -13.62
C PHE A 56 11.99 10.58 -13.60
N PHE A 57 12.45 11.10 -12.46
CA PHE A 57 12.89 12.48 -12.35
C PHE A 57 14.24 12.69 -13.06
N PRO A 58 14.37 13.67 -13.97
CA PRO A 58 15.62 13.93 -14.66
C PRO A 58 16.77 14.24 -13.69
N LYS A 59 17.88 13.50 -13.78
CA LYS A 59 19.11 13.83 -13.04
C LYS A 59 19.77 15.06 -13.68
N LYS A 60 20.18 16.04 -12.87
CA LYS A 60 20.97 17.19 -13.35
C LYS A 60 22.21 16.68 -14.10
N ALA A 61 22.36 17.05 -15.37
CA ALA A 61 23.54 16.70 -16.16
C ALA A 61 24.80 17.21 -15.43
N LYS A 62 25.74 16.31 -15.13
CA LYS A 62 27.06 16.73 -14.65
C LYS A 62 27.72 17.51 -15.79
N LYS A 63 27.94 18.82 -15.57
CA LYS A 63 28.69 19.69 -16.48
C LYS A 63 30.05 19.02 -16.73
N LYS A 64 30.28 18.51 -17.95
CA LYS A 64 31.62 18.06 -18.38
C LYS A 64 32.55 19.26 -18.16
N LYS A 65 33.47 19.17 -17.20
CA LYS A 65 34.56 20.14 -17.09
C LYS A 65 35.39 19.97 -18.35
N ASP A 66 35.31 20.98 -19.20
CA ASP A 66 35.82 20.99 -20.55
C ASP A 66 37.28 20.55 -20.63
N ALA A 67 37.52 19.71 -21.63
CA ALA A 67 38.81 19.34 -22.17
C ALA A 67 39.50 20.55 -22.83
N ARG A 68 39.95 21.52 -22.03
CA ARG A 68 40.83 22.62 -22.47
C ARG A 68 42.05 22.75 -21.55
N LYS A 69 42.93 21.76 -21.62
CA LYS A 69 44.36 21.90 -21.26
C LYS A 69 45.25 21.04 -22.17
N LEU A 70 44.91 21.00 -23.46
CA LEU A 70 45.83 20.63 -24.52
C LEU A 70 45.82 21.79 -25.51
N GLY A 71 46.87 22.60 -25.42
CA GLY A 71 47.10 23.86 -26.12
C GLY A 71 48.31 24.51 -25.49
#